data_AF-A0A942ETJ6-F1
#
_entry.id   AF-A0A942ETJ6-F1
#
_cell.length_a   1.000
_cell.length_b   1.000
_cell.length_c   1.000
_cell.angle_alpha   90.00
_cell.angle_beta   90.00
_cell.angle_gamma   90.00
#
_symmetry.space_group_name_H-M   'P 1'
#
loop_
_entity.id
_entity.type
_entity.pdbx_description
1 polymer ?
#
loop_
_entity_poly.entity_id
_entity_poly.type
_entity_poly.pdbx_seq_one_letter_code
_entity_poly.pdbx_strand_id
1 'polypeptide(L)'
;MDSHLFLMQPLAWLGEGLIKLNMVDEELSFFTRWSMSPRSEIGEIECLQEIQIKGMTDIMHNQFIIRDFTSNSFSIELENQALGKIQGSGIISDKVIAWEFRVRELGFEGFEFYEKQHDNSYIMRAEYATTDQFRTVINGRVWQPIKA
;
A
#
# COMPACT_ATOMS: atom_id res chain seq x y z
N MET A 1 14.63 9.66 7.37
CA MET A 1 13.42 9.84 6.53
C MET A 1 13.75 9.92 5.05
N ASP A 2 14.69 10.77 4.62
CA ASP A 2 15.04 10.95 3.19
C ASP A 2 15.73 9.73 2.51
N SER A 3 15.95 8.64 3.25
CA SER A 3 16.49 7.40 2.70
C SER A 3 15.47 6.63 1.86
N HIS A 4 14.18 6.82 2.11
CA HIS A 4 13.13 6.16 1.36
C HIS A 4 12.75 6.95 0.11
N LEU A 5 12.75 6.28 -1.05
CA LEU A 5 12.23 6.84 -2.29
C LEU A 5 10.74 6.54 -2.47
N PHE A 6 10.29 5.37 -2.00
CA PHE A 6 8.88 4.97 -2.05
C PHE A 6 8.08 5.83 -1.08
N LEU A 7 6.88 6.28 -1.50
CA LEU A 7 6.01 7.27 -0.84
C LEU A 7 6.57 8.69 -0.65
N MET A 8 7.88 8.91 -0.73
CA MET A 8 8.50 10.22 -0.43
C MET A 8 8.84 11.03 -1.68
N GLN A 9 8.90 10.39 -2.85
CA GLN A 9 9.24 11.03 -4.12
C GLN A 9 8.07 10.92 -5.11
N PRO A 10 7.83 11.94 -5.95
CA PRO A 10 6.75 11.96 -6.93
C PRO A 10 7.09 11.10 -8.15
N LEU A 11 7.23 9.80 -7.90
CA LEU A 11 7.68 8.80 -8.87
C LEU A 11 6.65 7.68 -8.96
N ALA A 12 6.55 7.10 -10.15
CA ALA A 12 5.78 5.89 -10.35
C ALA A 12 6.55 4.67 -9.82
N TRP A 13 5.82 3.72 -9.24
CA TRP A 13 6.34 2.44 -8.80
C TRP A 13 5.48 1.33 -9.39
N LEU A 14 6.12 0.28 -9.87
CA LEU A 14 5.46 -0.95 -10.28
C LEU A 14 5.61 -1.98 -9.17
N GLY A 15 4.68 -2.90 -9.10
CA GLY A 15 4.78 -4.06 -8.24
C GLY A 15 4.07 -5.27 -8.80
N GLU A 16 4.45 -6.41 -8.27
CA GLU A 16 3.81 -7.68 -8.56
C GLU A 16 3.89 -8.59 -7.33
N GLY A 17 3.00 -9.58 -7.29
CA GLY A 17 3.00 -10.52 -6.19
C GLY A 17 1.84 -11.51 -6.25
N LEU A 18 1.56 -12.09 -5.10
CA LEU A 18 0.54 -13.11 -4.89
C LEU A 18 -0.41 -12.68 -3.77
N ILE A 19 -1.70 -12.90 -4.01
CA ILE A 19 -2.79 -12.75 -3.05
C ILE A 19 -3.26 -14.15 -2.68
N LYS A 20 -3.28 -14.45 -1.39
CA LYS A 20 -3.81 -15.69 -0.83
C LYS A 20 -5.02 -15.39 0.05
N LEU A 21 -6.13 -16.06 -0.22
CA LEU A 21 -7.32 -15.99 0.63
C LEU A 21 -7.31 -17.19 1.58
N ASN A 22 -7.51 -16.97 2.88
CA ASN A 22 -7.43 -18.05 3.87
C ASN A 22 -8.41 -19.21 3.68
N MET A 23 -9.51 -18.99 2.94
CA MET A 23 -10.55 -19.99 2.69
C MET A 23 -10.29 -20.83 1.42
N VAL A 24 -9.23 -20.54 0.65
CA VAL A 24 -8.93 -21.19 -0.63
C VAL A 24 -7.43 -21.47 -0.72
N ASP A 25 -7.04 -22.66 -1.20
CA ASP A 25 -5.62 -22.97 -1.44
C ASP A 25 -5.05 -22.31 -2.71
N GLU A 26 -5.84 -21.50 -3.39
CA GLU A 26 -5.47 -20.80 -4.61
C GLU A 26 -4.77 -19.47 -4.31
N GLU A 27 -3.71 -19.20 -5.06
CA GLU A 27 -2.99 -17.93 -5.02
C GLU A 27 -3.24 -17.18 -6.34
N LEU A 28 -3.67 -15.92 -6.22
CA LEU A 28 -3.93 -15.06 -7.37
C LEU A 28 -2.75 -14.13 -7.59
N SER A 29 -2.16 -14.17 -8.78
CA SER A 29 -1.14 -13.19 -9.16
C SER A 29 -1.76 -11.81 -9.34
N PHE A 30 -1.08 -10.77 -8.88
CA PHE A 30 -1.48 -9.39 -9.13
C PHE A 30 -0.32 -8.55 -9.64
N PHE A 31 -0.67 -7.47 -10.32
CA PHE A 31 0.22 -6.37 -10.66
C PHE A 31 -0.33 -5.11 -10.01
N THR A 32 0.54 -4.25 -9.50
CA THR A 32 0.16 -2.96 -8.97
C THR A 32 1.00 -1.84 -9.55
N ARG A 33 0.38 -0.68 -9.72
CA ARG A 33 1.08 0.56 -10.03
C ARG A 33 0.72 1.59 -8.98
N TRP A 34 1.74 2.20 -8.43
CA TRP A 34 1.65 3.34 -7.54
C TRP A 34 2.08 4.59 -8.29
N SER A 35 1.30 5.65 -8.19
CA SER A 35 1.60 6.97 -8.73
C SER A 35 1.57 7.98 -7.60
N MET A 36 2.72 8.60 -7.33
CA MET A 36 2.90 9.57 -6.25
C MET A 36 2.84 10.99 -6.81
N SER A 37 2.00 11.83 -6.22
CA SER A 37 1.98 13.27 -6.53
C SER A 37 3.11 14.01 -5.79
N PRO A 38 3.54 15.18 -6.29
CA PRO A 38 4.38 16.09 -5.51
C PRO A 38 3.72 16.44 -4.19
N ARG A 39 4.53 16.64 -3.15
CA ARG A 39 4.03 17.11 -1.86
C ARG A 39 3.36 18.48 -2.03
N SER A 40 2.14 18.61 -1.52
CA SER A 40 1.36 19.85 -1.59
C SER A 40 1.95 20.94 -0.68
N GLU A 41 1.45 22.18 -0.82
CA GLU A 41 1.87 23.31 0.03
C GLU A 41 1.59 23.08 1.52
N ILE A 42 0.56 22.30 1.82
CA ILE A 42 0.18 21.92 3.20
C ILE A 42 0.87 20.63 3.67
N GLY A 43 1.78 20.07 2.88
CA GLY A 43 2.61 18.94 3.28
C GLY A 43 2.02 17.56 3.02
N GLU A 44 0.91 17.47 2.27
CA GLU A 44 0.24 16.21 1.94
C GLU A 44 0.83 15.57 0.68
N ILE A 45 0.82 14.24 0.63
CA ILE A 45 1.19 13.46 -0.56
C ILE A 45 -0.03 12.64 -0.97
N GLU A 46 -0.59 12.96 -2.13
CA GLU A 46 -1.62 12.14 -2.76
C GLU A 46 -0.98 10.98 -3.52
N CYS A 47 -1.57 9.81 -3.41
CA CYS A 47 -1.10 8.61 -4.10
C CYS A 47 -2.29 7.89 -4.75
N LEU A 48 -2.09 7.40 -5.96
CA LEU A 48 -3.01 6.46 -6.60
C LEU A 48 -2.35 5.10 -6.69
N GLN A 49 -3.03 4.08 -6.19
CA GLN A 49 -2.67 2.69 -6.37
C GLN A 49 -3.69 2.02 -7.28
N GLU A 50 -3.21 1.47 -8.39
CA GLU A 50 -3.96 0.64 -9.32
C GLU A 50 -3.55 -0.82 -9.06
N ILE A 51 -4.52 -1.73 -8.94
CA ILE A 51 -4.26 -3.17 -8.75
C ILE A 51 -5.04 -3.95 -9.79
N GLN A 52 -4.32 -4.76 -10.55
CA GLN A 52 -4.86 -5.71 -11.53
C GLN A 52 -4.61 -7.13 -11.05
N ILE A 53 -5.69 -7.86 -10.77
CA ILE A 53 -5.61 -9.28 -10.42
C ILE A 53 -5.71 -10.11 -11.70
N LYS A 54 -4.83 -11.11 -11.86
CA LYS A 54 -4.83 -12.00 -13.01
C LYS A 54 -6.13 -12.82 -13.03
N GLY A 55 -6.84 -12.78 -14.16
CA GLY A 55 -8.13 -13.45 -14.33
C GLY A 55 -9.35 -12.59 -14.03
N MET A 56 -9.16 -11.37 -13.51
CA MET A 56 -10.21 -10.36 -13.36
C MET A 56 -10.07 -9.30 -14.45
N THR A 57 -11.18 -8.75 -14.94
CA THR A 57 -11.17 -7.65 -15.93
C THR A 57 -10.99 -6.28 -15.29
N ASP A 58 -11.37 -6.16 -14.03
CA ASP A 58 -11.48 -4.88 -13.36
C ASP A 58 -10.14 -4.51 -12.71
N ILE A 59 -9.79 -3.22 -12.83
CA ILE A 59 -8.65 -2.62 -12.12
C ILE A 59 -9.21 -1.97 -10.86
N MET A 60 -8.73 -2.42 -9.70
CA MET A 60 -9.05 -1.80 -8.43
C MET A 60 -8.24 -0.52 -8.26
N HIS A 61 -8.88 0.52 -7.76
CA HIS A 61 -8.27 1.82 -7.52
C HIS A 61 -8.40 2.18 -6.05
N ASN A 62 -7.25 2.43 -5.42
CA ASN A 62 -7.15 2.96 -4.06
C ASN A 62 -6.51 4.34 -4.12
N GLN A 63 -7.18 5.33 -3.55
CA GLN A 63 -6.63 6.68 -3.40
C GLN A 63 -6.13 6.83 -1.97
N PHE A 64 -4.90 7.32 -1.83
CA PHE A 64 -4.30 7.56 -0.53
C PHE A 64 -3.92 9.02 -0.35
N ILE A 65 -4.04 9.51 0.89
CA ILE A 65 -3.49 10.79 1.32
C ILE A 65 -2.58 10.53 2.51
N ILE A 66 -1.32 10.92 2.39
CA ILE A 66 -0.31 10.77 3.45
C ILE A 66 0.08 12.14 3.97
N ARG A 67 0.03 12.34 5.29
CA ARG A 67 0.26 13.63 5.93
C ARG A 67 0.82 13.49 7.34
N ASP A 68 1.04 14.62 8.02
CA ASP A 68 1.51 14.68 9.41
C ASP A 68 2.81 13.88 9.67
N PHE A 69 3.77 13.96 8.74
CA PHE A 69 5.06 13.28 8.90
C PHE A 69 5.82 13.77 10.14
N THR A 70 6.25 12.85 11.00
CA THR A 70 7.07 13.14 12.18
C THR A 70 8.54 12.76 11.95
N SER A 71 9.25 12.17 12.92
CA SER A 71 10.57 11.56 12.71
C SER A 71 10.51 10.05 12.45
N ASN A 72 9.39 9.41 12.79
CA ASN A 72 9.19 7.96 12.67
C ASN A 72 7.76 7.54 12.33
N SER A 73 6.85 8.48 12.08
CA SER A 73 5.43 8.18 11.84
C SER A 73 4.80 9.13 10.81
N PHE A 74 3.62 8.75 10.33
CA PHE A 74 2.75 9.57 9.48
C PHE A 74 1.28 9.16 9.67
N SER A 75 0.37 10.04 9.26
CA SER A 75 -1.06 9.75 9.12
C SER A 75 -1.33 9.30 7.68
N ILE A 76 -2.20 8.32 7.49
CA ILE A 76 -2.62 7.86 6.16
C ILE A 76 -4.13 7.75 6.08
N GLU A 77 -4.67 8.10 4.92
CA GLU A 77 -6.07 7.95 4.58
C GLU A 77 -6.17 7.09 3.32
N LEU A 78 -7.17 6.21 3.26
CA LEU A 78 -7.48 5.38 2.10
C LEU A 78 -8.94 5.61 1.70
N GLU A 79 -9.15 5.88 0.42
CA GLU A 79 -10.46 5.91 -0.21
C GLU A 79 -10.53 4.91 -1.36
N ASN A 80 -11.53 4.02 -1.33
CA ASN A 80 -11.86 3.14 -2.45
C ASN A 80 -13.37 2.82 -2.49
N GLN A 81 -13.80 2.16 -3.57
CA GLN A 81 -15.22 1.84 -3.79
C GLN A 81 -15.79 0.84 -2.77
N ALA A 82 -14.96 -0.02 -2.18
CA ALA A 82 -15.41 -1.10 -1.30
C ALA A 82 -15.54 -0.67 0.17
N LEU A 83 -14.61 0.15 0.65
CA LEU A 83 -14.48 0.57 2.04
C LEU A 83 -14.97 2.01 2.27
N GLY A 84 -15.19 2.77 1.19
CA GLY A 84 -15.31 4.21 1.29
C GLY A 84 -13.99 4.82 1.77
N LYS A 85 -14.09 5.79 2.68
CA LYS A 85 -12.97 6.57 3.17
C LYS A 85 -12.62 6.19 4.62
N ILE A 86 -11.39 5.75 4.85
CA ILE A 86 -10.91 5.27 6.15
C ILE A 86 -9.56 5.87 6.52
N GLN A 87 -9.29 5.96 7.82
CA GLN A 87 -8.04 6.52 8.36
C GLN A 87 -7.18 5.44 9.01
N GLY A 88 -5.87 5.62 8.93
CA GLY A 88 -4.86 4.74 9.45
C GLY A 88 -3.66 5.50 9.98
N SER A 89 -2.69 4.74 10.49
CA SER A 89 -1.44 5.29 11.00
C SER A 89 -0.26 4.52 10.42
N GLY A 90 0.82 5.25 10.15
CA GLY A 90 2.02 4.71 9.55
C GLY A 90 3.26 4.93 10.39
N ILE A 91 4.22 4.04 10.22
CA ILE A 91 5.58 4.14 10.74
C ILE A 91 6.56 4.16 9.59
N ILE A 92 7.68 4.84 9.80
CA ILE A 92 8.79 4.89 8.87
C ILE A 92 10.10 4.90 9.64
N SER A 93 11.04 4.09 9.17
CA SER A 93 12.42 4.00 9.68
C SER A 93 13.39 4.14 8.51
N ASP A 94 14.63 3.66 8.63
CA ASP A 94 15.56 3.61 7.50
C ASP A 94 15.41 2.36 6.64
N LYS A 95 14.74 1.32 7.17
CA LYS A 95 14.59 0.02 6.50
C LYS A 95 13.14 -0.29 6.13
N VAL A 96 12.19 0.30 6.83
CA VAL A 96 10.80 -0.10 6.78
C VAL A 96 9.90 1.12 6.65
N ILE A 97 8.91 0.99 5.78
CA ILE A 97 7.67 1.78 5.79
C ILE A 97 6.53 0.80 6.06
N ALA A 98 5.65 1.12 6.99
CA ALA A 98 4.47 0.30 7.24
C ALA A 98 3.30 1.17 7.68
N TRP A 99 2.07 0.70 7.48
CA TRP A 99 0.88 1.35 8.01
C TRP A 99 -0.21 0.34 8.31
N GLU A 100 -1.14 0.72 9.15
CA GLU A 100 -2.30 -0.08 9.51
C GLU A 100 -3.60 0.73 9.46
N PHE A 101 -4.69 0.02 9.18
CA PHE A 101 -6.06 0.48 9.27
C PHE A 101 -6.79 -0.36 10.32
N ARG A 102 -7.56 0.29 11.18
CA ARG A 102 -8.42 -0.37 12.18
C ARG A 102 -9.75 0.35 12.25
N VAL A 103 -10.74 -0.14 11.52
CA VAL A 103 -12.07 0.46 11.39
C VAL A 103 -13.08 -0.47 12.04
N ARG A 104 -13.34 -0.26 13.33
CA ARG A 104 -14.17 -1.16 14.15
C ARG A 104 -15.60 -1.24 13.65
N GLU A 105 -16.13 -0.14 13.13
CA GLU A 105 -17.49 -0.02 12.62
C GLU A 105 -17.73 -0.88 11.37
N LEU A 106 -16.69 -1.06 10.57
CA LEU A 106 -16.68 -1.95 9.40
C LEU A 106 -16.14 -3.35 9.75
N GLY A 107 -15.65 -3.53 10.98
CA GLY A 107 -14.79 -4.63 11.41
C GLY A 107 -13.71 -4.98 10.39
N PHE A 108 -13.13 -3.94 9.79
CA PHE A 108 -12.02 -4.03 8.85
C PHE A 108 -10.74 -3.69 9.59
N GLU A 109 -9.75 -4.58 9.51
CA GLU A 109 -8.41 -4.30 9.99
C GLU A 109 -7.38 -4.84 9.02
N GLY A 110 -6.22 -4.21 8.98
CA GLY A 110 -5.12 -4.71 8.18
C GLY A 110 -3.92 -3.80 8.21
N PHE A 111 -2.84 -4.29 7.63
CA PHE A 111 -1.60 -3.55 7.52
C PHE A 111 -0.93 -3.78 6.17
N GLU A 112 -0.11 -2.83 5.78
CA GLU A 112 0.90 -3.02 4.75
C GLU A 112 2.29 -2.72 5.31
N PHE A 113 3.27 -3.47 4.82
CA PHE A 113 4.65 -3.44 5.26
C PHE A 113 5.56 -3.52 4.05
N TYR A 114 6.53 -2.60 3.98
CA TYR A 114 7.48 -2.45 2.89
C TYR A 114 8.90 -2.41 3.45
N GLU A 115 9.67 -3.46 3.17
CA GLU A 115 11.07 -3.54 3.57
C GLU A 115 11.99 -3.15 2.41
N LYS A 116 12.76 -2.08 2.61
CA LYS A 116 13.71 -1.56 1.64
C LYS A 116 14.83 -2.55 1.37
N GLN A 117 15.09 -2.78 0.09
CA GLN A 117 16.16 -3.62 -0.42
C GLN A 117 17.37 -2.78 -0.85
N HIS A 118 18.49 -3.45 -1.11
CA HIS A 118 19.76 -2.80 -1.42
C HIS A 118 19.74 -2.08 -2.78
N ASP A 119 18.86 -2.51 -3.69
CA ASP A 119 18.66 -1.93 -5.02
C ASP A 119 17.55 -0.86 -5.05
N ASN A 120 17.11 -0.36 -3.89
CA ASN A 120 15.99 0.56 -3.71
C ASN A 120 14.61 0.01 -4.11
N SER A 121 14.48 -1.29 -4.40
CA SER A 121 13.17 -1.96 -4.40
C SER A 121 12.69 -2.23 -2.97
N TYR A 122 11.44 -2.69 -2.83
CA TYR A 122 10.86 -3.04 -1.55
C TYR A 122 10.17 -4.39 -1.63
N ILE A 123 10.34 -5.21 -0.59
CA ILE A 123 9.51 -6.38 -0.38
C ILE A 123 8.25 -5.93 0.34
N MET A 124 7.10 -6.22 -0.26
CA MET A 124 5.77 -5.86 0.22
C MET A 124 5.14 -7.06 0.93
N ARG A 125 4.52 -6.81 2.07
CA ARG A 125 3.61 -7.74 2.74
C ARG A 125 2.38 -6.98 3.21
N ALA A 126 1.20 -7.56 3.05
CA ALA A 126 -0.02 -7.03 3.63
C ALA A 126 -0.90 -8.14 4.16
N GLU A 127 -1.64 -7.86 5.22
CA GLU A 127 -2.71 -8.72 5.70
C GLU A 127 -3.94 -7.85 5.96
N TYR A 128 -5.09 -8.30 5.46
CA TYR A 128 -6.38 -7.66 5.68
C TYR A 128 -7.38 -8.69 6.19
N ALA A 129 -8.18 -8.29 7.19
CA ALA A 129 -9.21 -9.11 7.79
C ALA A 129 -10.53 -8.34 7.88
N THR A 130 -11.63 -9.06 7.70
CA THR A 130 -12.99 -8.58 7.95
C THR A 130 -13.67 -9.39 9.06
N THR A 131 -14.82 -8.93 9.56
CA THR A 131 -15.63 -9.59 10.60
C THR A 131 -15.94 -11.06 10.30
N ASP A 132 -16.06 -11.39 9.03
CA ASP A 132 -16.44 -12.73 8.55
C ASP A 132 -15.24 -13.69 8.53
N GLN A 133 -14.12 -13.30 9.17
CA GLN A 133 -12.85 -14.02 9.23
C GLN A 133 -12.20 -14.28 7.87
N PHE A 134 -12.62 -13.58 6.80
CA PHE A 134 -11.88 -13.58 5.55
C PHE A 134 -10.55 -12.87 5.79
N ARG A 135 -9.45 -13.58 5.55
CA ARG A 135 -8.11 -13.03 5.60
C ARG A 135 -7.49 -13.09 4.23
N THR A 136 -7.01 -11.93 3.81
CA THR A 136 -6.25 -11.76 2.57
C THR A 136 -4.80 -11.54 2.96
N VAL A 137 -3.92 -12.42 2.54
CA VAL A 137 -2.47 -12.28 2.69
C VAL A 137 -1.88 -11.92 1.34
N ILE A 138 -1.11 -10.83 1.29
CA ILE A 138 -0.46 -10.35 0.08
C ILE A 138 1.03 -10.37 0.30
N ASN A 139 1.77 -10.96 -0.63
CA ASN A 139 3.22 -10.89 -0.68
C ASN A 139 3.64 -10.43 -2.06
N GLY A 140 4.59 -9.50 -2.13
CA GLY A 140 5.04 -8.98 -3.41
C GLY A 140 6.32 -8.18 -3.33
N ARG A 141 6.60 -7.49 -4.41
CA ARG A 141 7.74 -6.58 -4.54
C ARG A 141 7.28 -5.33 -5.26
N VAL A 142 7.82 -4.17 -4.88
CA VAL A 142 7.65 -2.92 -5.62
C VAL A 142 9.01 -2.32 -6.00
N TRP A 143 9.09 -1.72 -7.19
CA TRP A 143 10.30 -1.12 -7.74
C TRP A 143 9.96 0.05 -8.67
N GLN A 144 10.95 0.91 -8.93
CA GLN A 144 10.78 1.96 -9.93
C GLN A 144 10.94 1.37 -11.33
N PRO A 145 10.09 1.74 -12.30
CA PRO A 145 10.27 1.32 -13.67
C PRO A 145 11.61 1.82 -14.19
N ILE A 146 12.33 0.97 -14.94
CA ILE A 146 13.58 1.36 -15.58
C ILE A 146 13.24 2.49 -16.57
N LYS A 147 13.89 3.64 -16.42
CA LYS A 147 13.81 4.70 -17.44
C LYS A 147 14.45 4.15 -18.72
N ALA A 148 13.65 4.02 -19.76
CA ALA A 148 14.11 3.70 -21.12
C ALA A 148 14.99 4.83 -21.68
#